data_AF-A0A395SX54-F1
#
_entry.id   AF-A0A395SX54-F1
#
_cell.length_a   1.000
_cell.length_b   1.000
_cell.length_c   1.000
_cell.angle_alpha   90.00
_cell.angle_beta   90.00
_cell.angle_gamma   90.00
#
_symmetry.space_group_name_H-M   'P 1'
#
loop_
_entity.id
_entity.type
_entity.pdbx_description
1 polymer ?
#
loop_
_entity_poly.entity_id
_entity_poly.type
_entity_poly.pdbx_seq_one_letter_code
_entity_poly.pdbx_strand_id
1 'polypeptide(L)'
;MRLSSLSAALLGAFAWTTSAAEFDDENIRSISPYLDSDMQSRWYDFGGDTIIRTDSYIRLTSDRPSQSGWMYSRVPLTATNWQVEVEFKISGKNQLYGDGFAMWITRQRAQQGAVFGGPDNFEGLGIFIDTYKNNRPGVVFPYVMAMYGDGKTSYDKSNDGKHTELAGCSARGIRHASIPTKMRLTYFQDKQLKLELQYKVEDEWQTCFDLEEPPAVPNIAYVGFTAETGELSDNHDIISVAAKNLYTQPGTGGNAGSKSSSSKSKSRKGSGKTTGGQKQGSSWTWFFTKIILFIIVAGGAYVGYTAYRSKAKSHRF
;
A
#
# COMPACT_ATOMS: atom_id res chain seq x y z
N MET A 1 24.70 -9.76 -69.71
CA MET A 1 23.87 -8.67 -69.13
C MET A 1 22.97 -9.25 -68.07
N ARG A 2 22.97 -8.61 -66.90
CA ARG A 2 22.03 -8.70 -65.76
C ARG A 2 22.12 -9.92 -64.83
N LEU A 3 22.64 -9.63 -63.64
CA LEU A 3 22.47 -10.35 -62.38
C LEU A 3 21.03 -10.20 -61.84
N SER A 4 20.54 -11.24 -61.18
CA SER A 4 19.43 -11.25 -60.19
C SER A 4 19.24 -12.71 -59.75
N SER A 5 19.15 -13.15 -58.49
CA SER A 5 19.13 -12.53 -57.18
C SER A 5 19.31 -13.64 -56.12
N LEU A 6 20.10 -13.38 -55.09
CA LEU A 6 19.85 -13.62 -53.64
C LEU A 6 19.27 -15.00 -53.23
N SER A 7 20.09 -15.89 -52.67
CA SER A 7 20.42 -15.99 -51.22
C SER A 7 19.45 -16.88 -50.44
N ALA A 8 19.88 -18.13 -50.28
CA ALA A 8 19.46 -19.03 -49.22
C ALA A 8 20.17 -18.66 -47.91
N ALA A 9 19.42 -18.59 -46.80
CA ALA A 9 19.87 -19.03 -45.48
C ALA A 9 18.71 -18.95 -44.48
N LEU A 10 18.27 -20.12 -44.02
CA LEU A 10 17.43 -20.29 -42.83
C LEU A 10 18.16 -19.77 -41.58
N LEU A 11 17.49 -18.92 -40.80
CA LEU A 11 17.82 -18.66 -39.40
C LEU A 11 16.62 -19.09 -38.56
N GLY A 12 16.64 -20.36 -38.12
CA GLY A 12 15.80 -20.82 -37.02
C GLY A 12 16.48 -20.45 -35.71
N ALA A 13 16.03 -19.35 -35.09
CA ALA A 13 16.38 -19.03 -33.71
C ALA A 13 15.28 -19.58 -32.80
N PHE A 14 15.63 -20.59 -32.00
CA PHE A 14 14.83 -21.05 -30.87
C PHE A 14 14.71 -19.90 -29.85
N ALA A 15 13.57 -19.21 -29.84
CA ALA A 15 13.19 -18.36 -28.72
C ALA A 15 12.64 -19.27 -27.61
N TRP A 16 13.42 -19.46 -26.56
CA TRP A 16 12.89 -19.98 -25.30
C TRP A 16 12.02 -18.88 -24.70
N THR A 17 10.70 -19.03 -24.83
CA THR A 17 9.74 -18.23 -24.08
C THR A 17 9.85 -18.66 -22.62
N THR A 18 10.52 -17.87 -21.80
CA THR A 18 10.37 -17.96 -20.35
C THR A 18 8.96 -17.47 -20.02
N SER A 19 8.03 -18.40 -19.90
CA SER A 19 6.77 -18.17 -19.18
C SER A 19 7.19 -17.78 -17.77
N ALA A 20 7.07 -16.51 -17.41
CA ALA A 20 7.03 -16.11 -16.03
C ALA A 20 5.76 -16.76 -15.46
N ALA A 21 5.93 -17.91 -14.81
CA ALA A 21 4.90 -18.42 -13.93
C ALA A 21 4.73 -17.36 -12.83
N GLU A 22 3.61 -16.67 -12.85
CA GLU A 22 3.12 -15.91 -11.70
C GLU A 22 3.17 -16.86 -10.50
N PHE A 23 4.02 -16.52 -9.53
CA PHE A 23 3.91 -17.07 -8.19
C PHE A 23 2.62 -16.51 -7.60
N ASP A 24 1.54 -17.28 -7.71
CA ASP A 24 0.32 -17.09 -6.94
C ASP A 24 0.69 -17.16 -5.45
N ASP A 25 0.84 -16.01 -4.82
CA ASP A 25 0.90 -15.89 -3.37
C ASP A 25 -0.53 -16.09 -2.84
N GLU A 26 -0.79 -17.31 -2.36
CA GLU A 26 -2.06 -17.80 -1.81
C GLU A 26 -2.66 -16.92 -0.69
N ASN A 27 -1.93 -15.89 -0.24
CA ASN A 27 -2.36 -14.93 0.79
C ASN A 27 -2.87 -13.57 0.26
N ILE A 28 -2.83 -13.30 -1.05
CA ILE A 28 -3.33 -12.05 -1.63
C ILE A 28 -4.75 -12.26 -2.15
N ARG A 29 -5.76 -11.86 -1.36
CA ARG A 29 -7.12 -11.71 -1.87
C ARG A 29 -7.24 -10.39 -2.65
N SER A 30 -6.65 -10.34 -3.84
CA SER A 30 -6.96 -9.32 -4.84
C SER A 30 -8.29 -9.72 -5.47
N ILE A 31 -9.38 -9.32 -4.84
CA ILE A 31 -10.72 -9.64 -5.32
C ILE A 31 -11.17 -8.46 -6.17
N SER A 32 -11.26 -8.71 -7.47
CA SER A 32 -11.94 -7.81 -8.38
C SER A 32 -13.37 -7.61 -7.89
N PRO A 33 -13.79 -6.38 -7.55
CA PRO A 33 -15.04 -6.19 -6.83
C PRO A 33 -16.28 -6.32 -7.72
N TYR A 34 -16.11 -6.67 -8.99
CA TYR A 34 -17.18 -6.72 -9.98
C TYR A 34 -18.12 -7.92 -9.78
N LEU A 35 -19.12 -7.99 -10.68
CA LEU A 35 -20.14 -9.01 -10.68
C LEU A 35 -19.54 -10.36 -11.11
N ASP A 36 -19.70 -11.38 -10.26
CA ASP A 36 -19.24 -12.75 -10.53
C ASP A 36 -20.36 -13.62 -11.14
N SER A 37 -21.62 -13.16 -11.07
CA SER A 37 -22.84 -13.79 -11.59
C SER A 37 -23.88 -12.72 -11.92
N ASP A 38 -25.00 -13.07 -12.57
CA ASP A 38 -26.08 -12.13 -12.95
C ASP A 38 -26.41 -11.15 -11.82
N MET A 39 -25.86 -9.95 -11.94
CA MET A 39 -26.03 -8.81 -11.03
C MET A 39 -25.60 -8.99 -9.57
N GLN A 40 -24.81 -10.02 -9.22
CA GLN A 40 -24.27 -10.19 -7.86
C GLN A 40 -22.76 -10.47 -7.81
N SER A 41 -22.05 -9.74 -6.93
CA SER A 41 -20.67 -10.07 -6.54
C SER A 41 -20.68 -11.09 -5.41
N ARG A 42 -19.74 -12.04 -5.40
CA ARG A 42 -19.59 -13.00 -4.31
C ARG A 42 -19.11 -12.34 -3.02
N TRP A 43 -18.36 -11.24 -3.15
CA TRP A 43 -17.56 -10.69 -2.06
C TRP A 43 -18.07 -9.37 -1.52
N TYR A 44 -18.87 -8.65 -2.30
CA TYR A 44 -19.38 -7.34 -1.94
C TYR A 44 -20.89 -7.23 -2.16
N ASP A 45 -21.54 -6.47 -1.29
CA ASP A 45 -22.90 -5.98 -1.47
C ASP A 45 -22.85 -4.50 -1.87
N PHE A 46 -23.83 -4.09 -2.65
CA PHE A 46 -23.97 -2.73 -3.17
C PHE A 46 -25.39 -2.23 -2.96
N GLY A 47 -25.55 -0.92 -2.82
CA GLY A 47 -26.86 -0.29 -2.79
C GLY A 47 -26.80 1.22 -2.90
N GLY A 48 -27.97 1.86 -2.75
CA GLY A 48 -28.14 3.28 -3.04
C GLY A 48 -28.00 3.56 -4.53
N ASP A 49 -27.35 4.67 -4.87
CA ASP A 49 -27.11 5.10 -6.26
C ASP A 49 -25.90 4.43 -6.93
N THR A 50 -25.35 3.38 -6.31
CA THR A 50 -24.13 2.70 -6.81
C THR A 50 -24.36 2.08 -8.18
N ILE A 51 -23.47 2.37 -9.13
CA ILE A 51 -23.46 1.81 -10.49
C ILE A 51 -22.23 0.93 -10.66
N ILE A 52 -22.44 -0.30 -11.09
CA ILE A 52 -21.37 -1.26 -11.32
C ILE A 52 -21.07 -1.32 -12.83
N ARG A 53 -19.87 -0.91 -13.22
CA ARG A 53 -19.31 -1.14 -14.56
C ARG A 53 -18.34 -2.30 -14.44
N THR A 54 -18.77 -3.48 -14.86
CA THR A 54 -18.08 -4.77 -14.66
C THR A 54 -16.68 -4.84 -15.26
N ASP A 55 -16.34 -3.94 -16.17
CA ASP A 55 -15.07 -3.89 -16.89
C ASP A 55 -14.12 -2.81 -16.40
N SER A 56 -14.52 -1.96 -15.44
CA SER A 56 -13.79 -0.71 -15.19
C SER A 56 -13.85 -0.16 -13.76
N TYR A 57 -15.04 0.01 -13.17
CA TYR A 57 -15.17 0.64 -11.85
C TYR A 57 -16.53 0.38 -11.20
N ILE A 58 -16.56 0.62 -9.89
CA ILE A 58 -17.77 0.69 -9.07
C ILE A 58 -17.97 2.14 -8.67
N ARG A 59 -18.97 2.78 -9.26
CA ARG A 59 -19.29 4.18 -9.01
C ARG A 59 -20.27 4.29 -7.86
N LEU A 60 -19.83 4.79 -6.71
CA LEU A 60 -20.68 4.99 -5.54
C LEU A 60 -21.68 6.14 -5.78
N THR A 61 -21.22 7.26 -6.33
CA THR A 61 -22.10 8.36 -6.78
C THR A 61 -21.67 8.87 -8.14
N SER A 62 -22.63 9.36 -8.91
CA SER A 62 -22.36 10.09 -10.15
C SER A 62 -22.19 11.58 -9.88
N ASP A 63 -21.60 12.30 -10.84
CA ASP A 63 -21.60 13.77 -10.91
C ASP A 63 -23.02 14.30 -11.19
N ARG A 64 -23.91 14.07 -10.22
CA ARG A 64 -25.30 14.49 -10.12
C ARG A 64 -25.58 14.87 -8.65
N PRO A 65 -26.38 15.91 -8.37
CA PRO A 65 -26.74 16.27 -7.01
C PRO A 65 -27.53 15.18 -6.28
N SER A 66 -27.49 15.21 -4.95
CA SER A 66 -28.33 14.38 -4.07
C SER A 66 -28.23 12.87 -4.34
N GLN A 67 -27.01 12.36 -4.51
CA GLN A 67 -26.73 10.94 -4.66
C GLN A 67 -26.12 10.38 -3.38
N SER A 68 -26.44 9.13 -3.08
CA SER A 68 -25.85 8.39 -1.96
C SER A 68 -25.76 6.92 -2.30
N GLY A 69 -24.53 6.39 -2.34
CA GLY A 69 -24.27 5.00 -2.69
C GLY A 69 -23.25 4.35 -1.78
N TRP A 70 -23.33 3.04 -1.67
CA TRP A 70 -22.48 2.25 -0.79
C TRP A 70 -22.09 0.90 -1.37
N MET A 71 -20.96 0.40 -0.89
CA MET A 71 -20.38 -0.90 -1.16
C MET A 71 -19.81 -1.48 0.13
N TYR A 72 -20.16 -2.71 0.51
CA TYR A 72 -19.66 -3.35 1.73
C TYR A 72 -19.23 -4.79 1.48
N SER A 73 -18.14 -5.22 2.11
CA SER A 73 -17.70 -6.61 2.10
C SER A 73 -18.71 -7.54 2.76
N ARG A 74 -18.91 -8.73 2.16
CA ARG A 74 -19.69 -9.86 2.71
C ARG A 74 -18.93 -10.62 3.77
N VAL A 75 -17.62 -10.76 3.58
CA VAL A 75 -16.74 -11.47 4.49
C VAL A 75 -16.10 -10.45 5.44
N PRO A 76 -16.20 -10.65 6.76
CA PRO A 76 -15.58 -9.76 7.73
C PRO A 76 -14.06 -9.92 7.72
N LEU A 77 -13.38 -8.82 8.03
CA LEU A 77 -11.99 -8.77 8.43
C LEU A 77 -11.88 -9.18 9.90
N THR A 78 -11.31 -10.36 10.14
CA THR A 78 -11.17 -10.95 11.48
C THR A 78 -9.72 -11.02 11.96
N ALA A 79 -8.76 -10.58 11.14
CA ALA A 79 -7.36 -10.55 11.52
C ALA A 79 -7.09 -9.37 12.46
N THR A 80 -6.19 -9.57 13.43
CA THR A 80 -5.79 -8.52 14.37
C THR A 80 -4.92 -7.44 13.71
N ASN A 81 -4.11 -7.85 12.73
CA ASN A 81 -3.29 -6.95 11.93
C ASN A 81 -3.62 -7.13 10.45
N TRP A 82 -3.76 -6.03 9.75
CA TRP A 82 -4.20 -6.05 8.37
C TRP A 82 -3.71 -4.81 7.61
N GLN A 83 -3.74 -4.94 6.29
CA GLN A 83 -3.53 -3.86 5.36
C GLN A 83 -4.62 -3.89 4.32
N VAL A 84 -5.26 -2.74 4.07
CA VAL A 84 -6.24 -2.58 3.01
C VAL A 84 -5.70 -1.54 2.04
N GLU A 85 -5.49 -1.96 0.79
CA GLU A 85 -5.14 -1.10 -0.33
C GLU A 85 -6.36 -0.90 -1.21
N VAL A 86 -6.63 0.35 -1.58
CA VAL A 86 -7.79 0.74 -2.38
C VAL A 86 -7.32 1.64 -3.50
N GLU A 87 -7.65 1.26 -4.73
CA GLU A 87 -7.53 2.15 -5.88
C GLU A 87 -8.89 2.81 -6.13
N PHE A 88 -8.88 4.13 -6.27
CA PHE A 88 -10.09 4.92 -6.44
C PHE A 88 -9.86 6.09 -7.38
N LYS A 89 -10.94 6.76 -7.76
CA LYS A 89 -10.89 7.96 -8.59
C LYS A 89 -12.01 8.92 -8.19
N ILE A 90 -11.64 10.18 -8.00
CA ILE A 90 -12.57 11.29 -7.81
C ILE A 90 -12.49 12.17 -9.05
N SER A 91 -13.62 12.35 -9.73
CA SER A 91 -13.68 13.17 -10.94
C SER A 91 -15.04 13.78 -11.19
N GLY A 92 -15.11 15.01 -11.67
CA GLY A 92 -16.35 15.65 -12.10
C GLY A 92 -16.08 16.76 -13.10
N LYS A 93 -17.13 17.26 -13.75
CA LYS A 93 -17.02 18.28 -14.80
C LYS A 93 -16.88 19.68 -14.24
N ASN A 94 -17.36 19.90 -13.02
CA ASN A 94 -17.50 21.21 -12.42
C ASN A 94 -16.24 21.65 -11.65
N GLN A 95 -16.05 22.97 -11.56
CA GLN A 95 -15.00 23.60 -10.74
C GLN A 95 -15.36 23.63 -9.26
N LEU A 96 -16.66 23.72 -8.95
CA LEU A 96 -17.22 23.48 -7.63
C LEU A 96 -17.63 22.01 -7.54
N TYR A 97 -17.25 21.36 -6.44
CA TYR A 97 -17.41 19.92 -6.25
C TYR A 97 -17.59 19.60 -4.76
N GLY A 98 -18.14 18.41 -4.50
CA GLY A 98 -18.44 17.91 -3.17
C GLY A 98 -19.22 16.59 -3.21
N ASP A 99 -19.46 15.92 -2.08
CA ASP A 99 -18.84 16.21 -0.78
C ASP A 99 -17.58 15.36 -0.61
N GLY A 100 -17.62 14.09 -1.01
CA GLY A 100 -16.49 13.18 -0.97
C GLY A 100 -16.95 11.74 -0.83
N PHE A 101 -16.03 10.89 -0.36
CA PHE A 101 -16.36 9.50 0.00
C PHE A 101 -15.65 9.07 1.28
N ALA A 102 -16.15 8.01 1.88
CA ALA A 102 -15.62 7.41 3.09
C ALA A 102 -15.25 5.94 2.85
N MET A 103 -14.16 5.52 3.48
CA MET A 103 -13.83 4.12 3.70
C MET A 103 -14.08 3.75 5.16
N TRP A 104 -14.68 2.60 5.39
CA TRP A 104 -15.12 2.13 6.69
C TRP A 104 -14.44 0.81 7.05
N ILE A 105 -13.96 0.71 8.28
CA ILE A 105 -13.61 -0.54 8.96
C ILE A 105 -14.46 -0.60 10.23
N THR A 106 -15.67 -1.10 10.10
CA THR A 106 -16.72 -0.93 11.12
C THR A 106 -17.44 -2.24 11.43
N ARG A 107 -18.01 -2.33 12.63
CA ARG A 107 -18.80 -3.51 13.03
C ARG A 107 -20.09 -3.62 12.23
N GLN A 108 -20.75 -2.50 11.98
CA GLN A 108 -21.97 -2.41 11.17
C GLN A 108 -21.60 -2.44 9.67
N ARG A 109 -22.54 -2.87 8.82
CA ARG A 109 -22.38 -2.87 7.35
C ARG A 109 -23.69 -2.51 6.67
N ALA A 110 -23.58 -1.98 5.44
CA ALA A 110 -24.73 -1.67 4.58
C ALA A 110 -25.77 -0.75 5.26
N GLN A 111 -25.31 0.22 6.04
CA GLN A 111 -26.15 1.25 6.65
C GLN A 111 -25.92 2.57 5.92
N GLN A 112 -27.00 3.15 5.43
CA GLN A 112 -26.98 4.45 4.79
C GLN A 112 -27.20 5.54 5.84
N GLY A 113 -26.60 6.71 5.64
CA GLY A 113 -26.76 7.86 6.51
C GLY A 113 -26.16 9.13 5.93
N ALA A 114 -26.06 10.17 6.77
CA ALA A 114 -25.67 11.51 6.35
C ALA A 114 -24.15 11.76 6.35
N VAL A 115 -23.34 10.75 6.72
CA VAL A 115 -21.88 10.89 6.84
C VAL A 115 -21.24 10.30 5.58
N PHE A 116 -21.10 11.12 4.53
CA PHE A 116 -20.64 10.68 3.21
C PHE A 116 -21.44 9.46 2.70
N GLY A 117 -22.75 9.46 2.93
CA GLY A 117 -23.65 8.36 2.58
C GLY A 117 -23.62 7.16 3.53
N GLY A 118 -22.73 7.14 4.51
CA GLY A 118 -22.60 6.10 5.53
C GLY A 118 -23.27 6.44 6.86
N PRO A 119 -23.24 5.51 7.83
CA PRO A 119 -23.93 5.66 9.10
C PRO A 119 -23.27 6.71 9.98
N ASP A 120 -24.10 7.44 10.73
CA ASP A 120 -23.64 8.22 11.88
C ASP A 120 -23.56 7.34 13.14
N ASN A 121 -22.79 7.77 14.14
CA ASN A 121 -22.61 7.02 15.41
C ASN A 121 -22.13 5.57 15.17
N PHE A 122 -21.16 5.40 14.28
CA PHE A 122 -20.59 4.09 13.91
C PHE A 122 -19.63 3.54 14.97
N GLU A 123 -19.40 2.22 14.97
CA GLU A 123 -18.41 1.56 15.84
C GLU A 123 -17.24 1.05 14.99
N GLY A 124 -16.07 1.68 15.11
CA GLY A 124 -14.87 1.33 14.35
C GLY A 124 -14.15 2.55 13.77
N LEU A 125 -13.56 2.40 12.59
CA LEU A 125 -12.75 3.43 11.94
C LEU A 125 -13.43 3.93 10.67
N GLY A 126 -13.54 5.25 10.53
CA GLY A 126 -13.94 5.94 9.30
C GLY A 126 -12.76 6.74 8.76
N ILE A 127 -12.43 6.54 7.48
CA ILE A 127 -11.47 7.35 6.72
C ILE A 127 -12.25 8.17 5.72
N PHE A 128 -12.28 9.48 5.89
CA PHE A 128 -13.03 10.41 5.06
C PHE A 128 -12.10 11.12 4.08
N ILE A 129 -12.42 11.07 2.79
CA ILE A 129 -11.76 11.84 1.75
C ILE A 129 -12.72 12.98 1.40
N ASP A 130 -12.55 14.09 2.13
CA ASP A 130 -13.41 15.25 2.03
C ASP A 130 -12.90 16.21 0.96
N THR A 131 -13.75 16.51 -0.01
CA THR A 131 -13.40 17.37 -1.15
C THR A 131 -13.99 18.77 -1.02
N TYR A 132 -14.99 18.96 -0.15
CA TYR A 132 -15.65 20.23 0.03
C TYR A 132 -15.31 20.82 1.39
N LYS A 133 -14.93 22.10 1.41
CA LYS A 133 -14.60 22.78 2.66
C LYS A 133 -15.85 23.48 3.20
N ASN A 134 -16.40 22.99 4.32
CA ASN A 134 -17.39 23.73 5.07
C ASN A 134 -16.68 24.76 5.96
N ASN A 135 -16.57 24.53 7.27
CA ASN A 135 -16.05 25.52 8.23
C ASN A 135 -14.74 25.09 8.91
N ARG A 136 -13.71 24.78 8.10
CA ARG A 136 -12.39 24.37 8.63
C ARG A 136 -11.25 25.35 8.31
N PRO A 137 -11.06 26.42 9.12
CA PRO A 137 -10.02 27.41 8.88
C PRO A 137 -8.61 26.80 9.00
N GLY A 138 -7.67 27.29 8.19
CA GLY A 138 -6.26 26.85 8.21
C GLY A 138 -5.94 25.55 7.48
N VAL A 139 -6.96 24.82 6.99
CA VAL A 139 -6.78 23.55 6.28
C VAL A 139 -7.04 23.70 4.79
N VAL A 140 -6.21 23.02 3.98
CA VAL A 140 -6.31 22.96 2.52
C VAL A 140 -7.05 21.68 2.12
N PHE A 141 -8.03 21.82 1.23
CA PHE A 141 -8.83 20.72 0.70
C PHE A 141 -8.37 20.34 -0.72
N PRO A 142 -8.62 19.09 -1.18
CA PRO A 142 -9.24 17.98 -0.44
C PRO A 142 -8.45 17.54 0.80
N TYR A 143 -9.15 17.10 1.83
CA TYR A 143 -8.60 16.71 3.12
C TYR A 143 -8.95 15.26 3.44
N VAL A 144 -7.94 14.47 3.82
CA VAL A 144 -8.14 13.08 4.24
C VAL A 144 -8.03 13.03 5.75
N MET A 145 -9.06 12.51 6.42
CA MET A 145 -9.07 12.39 7.87
C MET A 145 -9.52 11.00 8.32
N ALA A 146 -9.03 10.59 9.49
CA ALA A 146 -9.48 9.43 10.22
C ALA A 146 -10.31 9.86 11.42
N MET A 147 -11.40 9.14 11.69
CA MET A 147 -12.20 9.26 12.91
C MET A 147 -12.42 7.86 13.47
N TYR A 148 -12.25 7.74 14.78
CA TYR A 148 -12.69 6.57 15.52
C TYR A 148 -14.11 6.80 16.06
N GLY A 149 -15.02 5.90 15.72
CA GLY A 149 -16.40 5.90 16.20
C GLY A 149 -16.57 4.92 17.35
N ASP A 150 -17.13 5.41 18.46
CA ASP A 150 -17.45 4.65 19.67
C ASP A 150 -18.90 4.15 19.71
N GLY A 151 -19.64 4.28 18.61
CA GLY A 151 -21.06 3.97 18.51
C GLY A 151 -22.01 5.06 19.03
N LYS A 152 -21.49 6.23 19.45
CA LYS A 152 -22.29 7.30 20.09
C LYS A 152 -21.93 8.70 19.63
N THR A 153 -20.68 8.92 19.24
CA THR A 153 -20.17 10.21 18.83
C THR A 153 -20.54 10.47 17.38
N SER A 154 -21.27 11.56 17.16
CA SER A 154 -21.73 11.97 15.83
C SER A 154 -20.63 12.69 15.04
N TYR A 155 -20.64 12.54 13.71
CA TYR A 155 -19.76 13.30 12.82
C TYR A 155 -20.28 14.73 12.61
N ASP A 156 -19.45 15.72 12.93
CA ASP A 156 -19.77 17.13 12.70
C ASP A 156 -19.51 17.55 11.24
N LYS A 157 -20.52 17.36 10.38
CA LYS A 157 -20.49 17.78 8.97
C LYS A 157 -20.34 19.29 8.80
N SER A 158 -20.72 20.11 9.78
CA SER A 158 -20.62 21.57 9.66
C SER A 158 -19.20 22.10 9.77
N ASN A 159 -18.33 21.38 10.49
CA ASN A 159 -16.94 21.73 10.73
C ASN A 159 -15.97 20.66 10.22
N ASP A 160 -16.36 19.89 9.20
CA ASP A 160 -15.54 18.88 8.51
C ASP A 160 -14.88 17.89 9.49
N GLY A 161 -15.65 17.41 10.49
CA GLY A 161 -15.20 16.41 11.47
C GLY A 161 -14.09 16.88 12.41
N LYS A 162 -13.75 18.17 12.44
CA LYS A 162 -12.57 18.71 13.15
C LYS A 162 -12.49 18.32 14.63
N HIS A 163 -13.62 18.23 15.32
CA HIS A 163 -13.64 17.94 16.76
C HIS A 163 -13.40 16.47 17.09
N THR A 164 -13.67 15.57 16.15
CA THR A 164 -13.58 14.11 16.31
C THR A 164 -12.47 13.50 15.45
N GLU A 165 -11.63 14.35 14.88
CA GLU A 165 -10.48 13.96 14.09
C GLU A 165 -9.44 13.24 14.95
N LEU A 166 -9.10 12.02 14.55
CA LEU A 166 -8.01 11.26 15.13
C LEU A 166 -6.68 11.66 14.50
N ALA A 167 -6.63 11.73 13.16
CA ALA A 167 -5.48 12.18 12.38
C ALA A 167 -5.91 12.54 10.96
N GLY A 168 -5.11 13.32 10.24
CA GLY A 168 -5.43 13.69 8.86
C GLY A 168 -4.31 14.43 8.14
N CYS A 169 -4.48 14.60 6.84
CA CYS A 169 -3.56 15.34 5.99
C CYS A 169 -4.28 16.02 4.82
N SER A 170 -3.71 17.13 4.33
CA SER A 170 -4.16 17.77 3.09
C SER A 170 -3.65 17.00 1.87
N ALA A 171 -4.56 16.63 0.97
CA ALA A 171 -4.29 15.87 -0.25
C ALA A 171 -4.59 16.68 -1.52
N ARG A 172 -3.92 17.83 -1.66
CA ARG A 172 -4.12 18.73 -2.81
C ARG A 172 -3.76 18.04 -4.13
N GLY A 173 -4.74 17.89 -5.02
CA GLY A 173 -4.56 17.25 -6.32
C GLY A 173 -5.02 15.79 -6.38
N ILE A 174 -5.64 15.28 -5.31
CA ILE A 174 -6.21 13.91 -5.30
C ILE A 174 -7.47 13.80 -6.19
N ARG A 175 -8.21 14.91 -6.35
CA ARG A 175 -9.27 15.04 -7.36
C ARG A 175 -8.64 15.28 -8.73
N HIS A 176 -9.10 14.54 -9.74
CA HIS A 176 -8.55 14.60 -11.11
C HIS A 176 -7.04 14.31 -11.19
N ALA A 177 -6.55 13.43 -10.32
CA ALA A 177 -5.16 12.97 -10.42
C ALA A 177 -4.88 12.39 -11.82
N SER A 178 -3.71 12.71 -12.38
CA SER A 178 -3.28 12.24 -13.70
C SER A 178 -2.79 10.79 -13.70
N ILE A 179 -2.63 10.21 -12.51
CA ILE A 179 -2.20 8.83 -12.29
C ILE A 179 -3.28 8.05 -11.51
N PRO A 180 -3.23 6.71 -11.50
CA PRO A 180 -4.06 5.92 -10.60
C PRO A 180 -3.88 6.37 -9.15
N THR A 181 -5.01 6.69 -8.49
CA THR A 181 -5.00 7.14 -7.10
C THR A 181 -5.22 5.95 -6.19
N LYS A 182 -4.31 5.76 -5.22
CA LYS A 182 -4.38 4.66 -4.26
C LYS A 182 -4.27 5.18 -2.84
N MET A 183 -4.94 4.48 -1.92
CA MET A 183 -4.71 4.62 -0.49
C MET A 183 -4.40 3.26 0.13
N ARG A 184 -3.50 3.25 1.11
CA ARG A 184 -3.09 2.06 1.85
C ARG A 184 -3.22 2.32 3.33
N LEU A 185 -4.19 1.65 3.95
CA LEU A 185 -4.45 1.71 5.38
C LEU A 185 -3.84 0.47 6.04
N THR A 186 -2.88 0.68 6.94
CA THR A 186 -2.20 -0.38 7.68
C THR A 186 -2.55 -0.26 9.16
N TYR A 187 -3.00 -1.37 9.76
CA TYR A 187 -3.32 -1.45 11.17
C TYR A 187 -2.58 -2.62 11.81
N PHE A 188 -1.85 -2.30 12.88
CA PHE A 188 -1.33 -3.25 13.85
C PHE A 188 -1.96 -2.94 15.20
N GLN A 189 -2.67 -3.92 15.75
CA GLN A 189 -3.34 -3.76 17.04
C GLN A 189 -2.35 -3.32 18.12
N ASP A 190 -2.73 -2.28 18.87
CA ASP A 190 -1.95 -1.67 19.95
C ASP A 190 -0.54 -1.17 19.56
N LYS A 191 -0.28 -0.95 18.26
CA LYS A 191 1.06 -0.57 17.76
C LYS A 191 1.11 0.48 16.68
N GLN A 192 0.22 0.41 15.69
CA GLN A 192 0.31 1.33 14.55
C GLN A 192 -1.01 1.46 13.79
N LEU A 193 -1.41 2.68 13.48
CA LEU A 193 -2.39 2.99 12.44
C LEU A 193 -1.77 3.99 11.47
N LYS A 194 -1.52 3.53 10.24
CA LYS A 194 -0.84 4.30 9.21
C LYS A 194 -1.69 4.38 7.94
N LEU A 195 -1.84 5.58 7.40
CA LEU A 195 -2.44 5.81 6.09
C LEU A 195 -1.42 6.42 5.14
N GLU A 196 -1.29 5.80 3.97
CA GLU A 196 -0.42 6.27 2.89
C GLU A 196 -1.26 6.50 1.62
N LEU A 197 -0.89 7.51 0.84
CA LEU A 197 -1.59 7.93 -0.36
C LEU A 197 -0.63 8.00 -1.55
N GLN A 198 -1.08 7.53 -2.71
CA GLN A 198 -0.40 7.68 -3.99
C GLN A 198 -1.34 8.44 -4.94
N TYR A 199 -0.97 9.66 -5.33
CA TYR A 199 -1.78 10.48 -6.26
C TYR A 199 -0.98 11.52 -7.05
N LYS A 200 0.32 11.67 -6.76
CA LYS A 200 1.20 12.63 -7.45
C LYS A 200 2.16 11.96 -8.43
N VAL A 201 2.81 10.88 -7.98
CA VAL A 201 3.77 10.10 -8.75
C VAL A 201 3.40 8.63 -8.58
N GLU A 202 3.42 7.89 -9.69
CA GLU A 202 3.12 6.47 -9.69
C GLU A 202 4.18 5.71 -8.87
N ASP A 203 3.72 4.74 -8.07
CA ASP A 203 4.52 3.94 -7.13
C ASP A 203 5.23 4.73 -6.01
N GLU A 204 4.94 6.02 -5.84
CA GLU A 204 5.43 6.84 -4.74
C GLU A 204 4.34 7.06 -3.68
N TRP A 205 4.52 6.42 -2.52
CA TRP A 205 3.60 6.52 -1.38
C TRP A 205 3.95 7.68 -0.47
N GLN A 206 3.01 8.60 -0.26
CA GLN A 206 3.10 9.71 0.68
C GLN A 206 2.39 9.34 1.97
N THR A 207 3.08 9.41 3.10
CA THR A 207 2.45 9.19 4.41
C THR A 207 1.49 10.35 4.70
N CYS A 208 0.22 10.02 4.95
CA CYS A 208 -0.80 10.97 5.38
C CYS A 208 -0.73 11.15 6.89
N PHE A 209 -0.80 10.05 7.63
CA PHE A 209 -0.58 10.01 9.07
C PHE A 209 -0.02 8.65 9.50
N ASP A 210 0.64 8.64 10.66
CA ASP A 210 1.20 7.46 11.30
C ASP A 210 1.05 7.62 12.82
N LEU A 211 0.23 6.77 13.43
CA LEU A 211 -0.11 6.82 14.86
C LEU A 211 0.47 5.60 15.56
N GLU A 212 1.28 5.81 16.60
CA GLU A 212 1.90 4.73 17.38
C GLU A 212 0.93 4.06 18.38
N GLU A 213 -0.09 4.79 18.83
CA GLU A 213 -1.08 4.30 19.80
C GLU A 213 -2.49 4.37 19.18
N PRO A 214 -2.85 3.42 18.29
CA PRO A 214 -4.14 3.47 17.62
C PRO A 214 -5.27 2.96 18.52
N PRO A 215 -6.51 3.43 18.31
CA PRO A 215 -7.67 2.90 19.03
C PRO A 215 -7.95 1.44 18.65
N ALA A 216 -8.64 0.72 19.54
CA ALA A 216 -9.03 -0.66 19.32
C ALA A 216 -10.17 -0.75 18.28
N VAL A 217 -9.85 -1.30 17.10
CA VAL A 217 -10.83 -1.60 16.06
C VAL A 217 -11.59 -2.89 16.43
N PRO A 218 -12.90 -3.02 16.13
CA PRO A 218 -13.65 -4.24 16.42
C PRO A 218 -13.01 -5.50 15.82
N ASN A 219 -12.98 -6.60 16.60
CA ASN A 219 -12.42 -7.89 16.18
C ASN A 219 -13.12 -8.51 14.96
N ILE A 220 -14.37 -8.11 14.73
CA ILE A 220 -15.15 -8.47 13.54
C ILE A 220 -15.58 -7.15 12.93
N ALA A 221 -14.89 -6.75 11.86
CA ALA A 221 -15.17 -5.53 11.14
C ALA A 221 -15.39 -5.83 9.65
N TYR A 222 -16.18 -5.00 8.99
CA TYR A 222 -16.39 -5.04 7.55
C TYR A 222 -15.68 -3.88 6.90
N VAL A 223 -15.04 -4.16 5.77
CA VAL A 223 -14.56 -3.12 4.85
C VAL A 223 -15.77 -2.60 4.08
N GLY A 224 -15.97 -1.28 4.09
CA GLY A 224 -17.03 -0.62 3.36
C GLY A 224 -16.59 0.69 2.73
N PHE A 225 -17.35 1.14 1.76
CA PHE A 225 -17.16 2.40 1.07
C PHE A 225 -18.51 3.05 0.86
N THR A 226 -18.61 4.34 1.14
CA THR A 226 -19.81 5.13 0.89
C THR A 226 -19.44 6.46 0.28
N ALA A 227 -20.32 7.02 -0.54
CA ALA A 227 -20.15 8.37 -1.04
C ALA A 227 -21.48 9.11 -1.05
N GLU A 228 -21.40 10.44 -1.02
CA GLU A 228 -22.56 11.33 -1.06
C GLU A 228 -22.24 12.57 -1.91
N THR A 229 -23.27 13.06 -2.60
CA THR A 229 -23.26 14.36 -3.26
C THR A 229 -24.42 15.20 -2.72
N GLY A 230 -24.10 16.46 -2.38
CA GLY A 230 -25.09 17.45 -1.95
C GLY A 230 -25.64 18.24 -3.14
N GLU A 231 -25.61 19.56 -3.03
CA GLU A 231 -25.84 20.47 -4.17
C GLU A 231 -24.69 20.42 -5.19
N LEU A 232 -23.47 20.20 -4.68
CA LEU A 232 -22.28 19.93 -5.49
C LEU A 232 -22.11 18.41 -5.65
N SER A 233 -21.43 18.04 -6.72
CA SER A 233 -21.28 16.64 -7.08
C SER A 233 -19.92 16.33 -7.68
N ASP A 234 -19.53 15.06 -7.53
CA ASP A 234 -18.42 14.41 -8.19
C ASP A 234 -18.77 12.94 -8.43
N ASN A 235 -18.09 12.30 -9.38
CA ASN A 235 -18.05 10.85 -9.48
C ASN A 235 -17.05 10.32 -8.44
N HIS A 236 -17.50 9.35 -7.64
CA HIS A 236 -16.68 8.63 -6.68
C HIS A 236 -16.59 7.16 -7.10
N ASP A 237 -15.47 6.78 -7.71
CA ASP A 237 -15.27 5.47 -8.32
C ASP A 237 -14.27 4.66 -7.49
N ILE A 238 -14.63 3.43 -7.12
CA ILE A 238 -13.75 2.41 -6.54
C ILE A 238 -13.33 1.46 -7.67
N ILE A 239 -12.02 1.29 -7.87
CA ILE A 239 -11.44 0.52 -8.97
C ILE A 239 -11.00 -0.85 -8.48
N SER A 240 -10.29 -0.91 -7.35
CA SER A 240 -9.86 -2.17 -6.76
C SER A 240 -9.75 -2.06 -5.24
N VAL A 241 -9.96 -3.20 -4.56
CA VAL A 241 -9.82 -3.32 -3.11
C VAL A 241 -9.05 -4.61 -2.82
N ALA A 242 -7.89 -4.48 -2.20
CA ALA A 242 -7.06 -5.59 -1.77
C ALA A 242 -6.87 -5.55 -0.26
N ALA A 243 -7.38 -6.57 0.44
CA ALA A 243 -7.19 -6.72 1.88
C ALA A 243 -6.24 -7.89 2.17
N LYS A 244 -5.21 -7.63 2.96
CA LYS A 244 -4.18 -8.59 3.34
C LYS A 244 -4.09 -8.68 4.86
N ASN A 245 -3.93 -9.89 5.38
CA ASN A 245 -3.60 -10.12 6.78
C ASN A 245 -2.10 -9.92 6.98
N LEU A 246 -1.71 -9.26 8.06
CA LEU A 246 -0.30 -9.06 8.40
C LEU A 246 0.09 -9.97 9.56
N TYR A 247 1.21 -10.67 9.39
CA TYR A 247 1.79 -11.49 10.45
C TYR A 247 3.07 -10.83 10.94
N THR A 248 3.12 -10.49 12.23
CA THR A 248 4.40 -10.17 12.86
C THR A 248 5.12 -11.49 13.06
N GLN A 249 6.21 -11.72 12.32
CA GLN A 249 7.10 -12.84 12.61
C GLN A 249 7.61 -12.67 14.04
N PRO A 250 7.42 -13.66 14.95
CA PRO A 250 8.06 -13.62 16.25
C PRO A 250 9.57 -13.57 16.00
N GLY A 251 10.19 -12.43 16.31
CA GLY A 251 11.62 -12.25 16.09
C GLY A 251 12.41 -13.36 16.77
N THR A 252 13.40 -13.89 16.07
CA THR A 252 14.47 -14.71 16.63
C THR A 252 15.08 -13.93 17.79
N GLY A 253 14.69 -14.30 19.02
CA GLY A 253 15.08 -13.64 20.24
C GLY A 253 16.59 -13.68 20.45
N GLY A 254 17.26 -12.57 20.13
CA GLY A 254 18.56 -12.24 20.69
C GLY A 254 18.39 -11.94 22.17
N ASN A 255 18.68 -12.94 23.00
CA ASN A 255 18.74 -12.85 24.46
C ASN A 255 19.52 -11.61 24.93
N ALA A 256 18.82 -10.61 25.43
CA ALA A 256 19.35 -9.65 26.40
C ALA A 256 18.41 -9.67 27.62
N GLY A 257 18.62 -10.68 28.46
CA GLY A 257 17.93 -10.81 29.74
C GLY A 257 18.29 -9.63 30.65
N SER A 258 17.37 -8.69 30.78
CA SER A 258 17.33 -7.75 31.90
C SER A 258 16.80 -8.48 33.13
N LYS A 259 17.70 -9.01 33.96
CA LYS A 259 17.38 -9.32 35.36
C LYS A 259 17.81 -8.14 36.21
N SER A 260 16.82 -7.48 36.82
CA SER A 260 17.01 -6.55 37.91
C SER A 260 17.50 -7.27 39.17
N SER A 261 18.58 -6.80 39.79
CA SER A 261 18.79 -6.99 41.24
C SER A 261 19.65 -5.87 41.81
N SER A 262 19.05 -5.16 42.77
CA SER A 262 19.65 -4.18 43.66
C SER A 262 20.73 -4.79 44.57
N SER A 263 21.89 -4.12 44.73
CA SER A 263 22.56 -3.96 46.04
C SER A 263 23.81 -3.07 45.99
N LYS A 264 23.92 -2.21 47.01
CA LYS A 264 25.05 -1.36 47.41
C LYS A 264 26.42 -2.07 47.45
N SER A 265 27.48 -1.35 47.05
CA SER A 265 28.55 -0.82 47.95
C SER A 265 29.99 -0.85 47.38
N LYS A 266 30.71 0.24 47.70
CA LYS A 266 32.17 0.40 47.95
C LYS A 266 33.19 0.22 46.81
N SER A 267 33.75 1.38 46.43
CA SER A 267 35.19 1.73 46.40
C SER A 267 36.23 0.60 46.44
N ARG A 268 37.08 0.52 45.41
CA ARG A 268 38.54 0.70 45.56
C ARG A 268 39.27 0.82 44.22
N LYS A 269 40.32 1.64 44.31
CA LYS A 269 41.35 2.04 43.35
C LYS A 269 42.26 0.86 42.98
N GLY A 270 42.67 0.72 41.71
CA GLY A 270 43.65 -0.26 41.28
C GLY A 270 44.10 -0.08 39.83
N SER A 271 45.34 0.40 39.67
CA SER A 271 46.10 0.59 38.43
C SER A 271 46.42 -0.75 37.73
N GLY A 272 46.47 -0.77 36.39
CA GLY A 272 47.09 -1.88 35.66
C GLY A 272 46.78 -2.00 34.16
N LYS A 273 47.59 -1.33 33.34
CA LYS A 273 48.20 -1.79 32.06
C LYS A 273 47.37 -2.52 30.98
N THR A 274 47.32 -1.87 29.80
CA THR A 274 47.63 -2.37 28.43
C THR A 274 46.94 -3.62 27.88
N THR A 275 46.16 -3.41 26.80
CA THR A 275 46.25 -4.02 25.44
C THR A 275 44.85 -3.86 24.81
N GLY A 276 44.66 -3.11 23.73
CA GLY A 276 45.12 -3.50 22.39
C GLY A 276 44.12 -4.47 21.76
N GLY A 277 42.92 -3.99 21.41
CA GLY A 277 41.86 -4.80 20.79
C GLY A 277 41.10 -3.98 19.77
N GLN A 278 41.53 -4.06 18.52
CA GLN A 278 40.93 -3.37 17.39
C GLN A 278 39.48 -3.81 17.18
N LYS A 279 38.61 -2.83 16.93
CA LYS A 279 37.31 -3.02 16.29
C LYS A 279 37.55 -3.54 14.87
N GLN A 280 37.34 -4.84 14.63
CA GLN A 280 37.35 -5.37 13.27
C GLN A 280 35.91 -5.38 12.75
N GLY A 281 35.58 -4.32 12.02
CA GLY A 281 34.37 -4.25 11.23
C GLY A 281 34.44 -5.16 10.01
N SER A 282 33.31 -5.81 9.77
CA SER A 282 32.75 -6.14 8.47
C SER A 282 33.41 -7.25 7.63
N SER A 283 32.74 -8.40 7.71
CA SER A 283 32.86 -9.64 6.93
C SER A 283 32.68 -9.50 5.40
N TRP A 284 32.60 -8.28 4.84
CA TRP A 284 32.27 -8.07 3.44
C TRP A 284 33.50 -7.83 2.55
N THR A 285 34.54 -7.17 3.04
CA THR A 285 35.77 -6.86 2.27
C THR A 285 36.57 -8.11 1.91
N TRP A 286 36.62 -9.11 2.80
CA TRP A 286 37.36 -10.36 2.58
C TRP A 286 36.75 -11.25 1.49
N PHE A 287 35.43 -11.13 1.26
CA PHE A 287 34.74 -11.86 0.19
C PHE A 287 35.13 -11.34 -1.20
N PHE A 288 35.15 -10.02 -1.39
CA PHE A 288 35.52 -9.41 -2.67
C PHE A 288 36.99 -9.59 -3.03
N THR A 289 37.90 -9.58 -2.04
CA THR A 289 39.33 -9.82 -2.30
C THR A 289 39.59 -11.18 -2.95
N LYS A 290 38.86 -12.23 -2.54
CA LYS A 290 39.00 -13.57 -3.13
C LYS A 290 38.49 -13.64 -4.56
N ILE A 291 37.38 -12.97 -4.87
CA ILE A 291 36.80 -12.94 -6.22
C ILE A 291 37.76 -12.26 -7.19
N ILE A 292 38.34 -11.11 -6.79
CA ILE A 292 39.30 -10.38 -7.64
C ILE A 292 40.54 -11.23 -7.92
N LEU A 293 41.10 -11.91 -6.91
CA LEU A 293 42.24 -12.81 -7.10
C LEU A 293 41.93 -13.97 -8.05
N PHE A 294 40.72 -14.55 -7.95
CA PHE A 294 40.29 -15.62 -8.84
C PHE A 294 40.21 -15.15 -10.30
N ILE A 295 39.66 -13.95 -10.55
CA ILE A 295 39.55 -13.38 -11.91
C ILE A 295 40.95 -13.13 -12.50
N ILE A 296 41.90 -12.64 -11.71
CA ILE A 296 43.28 -12.40 -12.16
C ILE A 296 43.95 -13.72 -12.58
N VAL A 297 43.81 -14.77 -11.76
CA VAL A 297 44.40 -16.09 -12.06
C VAL A 297 43.77 -16.71 -13.30
N ALA A 298 42.43 -16.66 -13.41
CA ALA A 298 41.71 -17.19 -14.57
C ALA A 298 42.06 -16.41 -15.86
N GLY A 299 42.14 -15.08 -15.78
CA GLY A 299 42.56 -14.22 -16.88
C GLY A 299 44.00 -14.52 -17.32
N GLY A 300 44.94 -14.65 -16.37
CA GLY A 300 46.32 -15.02 -16.66
C GLY A 300 46.45 -16.40 -17.32
N ALA A 301 45.71 -17.40 -16.84
CA ALA A 301 45.67 -18.73 -17.45
C ALA A 301 45.10 -18.71 -18.88
N TYR A 302 44.05 -17.91 -19.13
CA TYR A 302 43.47 -17.76 -20.46
C TYR A 302 44.44 -17.09 -21.46
N VAL A 303 45.13 -16.03 -21.03
CA VAL A 303 46.14 -15.37 -21.88
C VAL A 303 47.32 -16.31 -22.15
N GLY A 304 47.77 -17.05 -21.14
CA GLY A 304 48.82 -18.07 -21.31
C GLY A 304 48.42 -19.18 -22.29
N TYR A 305 47.19 -19.68 -22.19
CA TYR A 305 46.67 -20.71 -23.09
C TYR A 305 46.53 -20.21 -24.54
N THR A 306 46.05 -18.97 -24.73
CA THR A 306 45.90 -18.38 -26.07
C THR A 306 47.26 -18.09 -26.72
N ALA A 307 48.26 -17.64 -25.96
CA ALA A 307 49.63 -17.46 -26.42
C ALA A 307 50.34 -18.80 -26.75
N TYR A 308 50.13 -19.84 -25.96
CA TYR A 308 50.64 -21.18 -26.27
C TYR A 308 50.00 -21.73 -27.57
N ARG A 309 48.69 -21.56 -27.73
CA ARG A 309 47.95 -22.03 -28.90
C ARG A 309 48.34 -21.30 -30.19
N SER A 310 48.66 -20.01 -30.13
CA SER A 310 49.12 -19.25 -31.30
C SER A 310 50.53 -19.66 -31.72
N LYS A 311 51.43 -19.94 -30.75
CA LYS A 311 52.80 -20.42 -31.01
C LYS A 311 52.85 -21.87 -31.55
N ALA A 312 51.90 -22.71 -31.15
CA ALA A 312 51.77 -24.08 -31.69
C ALA A 312 51.30 -24.13 -33.15
N LYS A 313 50.72 -23.04 -33.69
CA LYS A 313 50.30 -22.94 -35.10
C LYS A 313 51.36 -22.39 -36.06
N SER A 314 52.46 -21.82 -35.55
CA SER A 314 53.51 -21.21 -36.40
C SER A 314 54.62 -22.16 -36.84
N HIS A 315 54.54 -23.47 -36.53
CA HIS A 315 55.53 -24.48 -36.91
C HIS A 315 55.01 -25.55 -37.91
N ARG A 316 54.00 -25.20 -38.72
CA ARG A 316 53.62 -26.00 -39.91
C ARG A 316 53.62 -25.13 -41.16
N PHE A 317 54.80 -24.69 -41.55
CA PHE A 317 55.25 -24.49 -42.93
C PHE A 317 56.75 -24.80 -42.97
#